data_AF-A0A480ARD4-F1
#
_entry.id   AF-A0A480ARD4-F1
#
_cell.length_a   1.000
_cell.length_b   1.000
_cell.length_c   1.000
_cell.angle_alpha   90.00
_cell.angle_beta   90.00
_cell.angle_gamma   90.00
#
_symmetry.space_group_name_H-M   'P 1'
#
loop_
_entity.id
_entity.type
_entity.pdbx_description
1 polymer ?
#
loop_
_entity_poly.entity_id
_entity_poly.type
_entity_poly.pdbx_seq_one_letter_code
_entity_poly.pdbx_strand_id
1 'polypeptide(L)'
;MNEQQDTKMKKTRTLALATLALVPNLTVAGILDDLPDLQGKTIVYAGNFDQVPCPIGGKYDCLSWPMDLLKTTRGREICLKPTSYTSCSYSCKGLIAVGDDKIPYLYLLDRIGNDIKKSGFEVYKCLSLY
;
A
#
# COMPACT_ATOMS: atom_id res chain seq x y z
N MET A 1 4.74 -85.00 -9.33
CA MET A 1 6.18 -85.02 -9.02
C MET A 1 6.85 -84.00 -9.91
N ASN A 2 7.43 -82.96 -9.30
CA ASN A 2 8.58 -82.08 -9.66
C ASN A 2 8.76 -81.66 -11.14
N GLU A 3 9.26 -80.50 -11.57
CA GLU A 3 10.03 -79.35 -11.04
C GLU A 3 9.98 -78.34 -12.23
N GLN A 4 9.65 -77.04 -12.07
CA GLN A 4 10.59 -75.90 -12.01
C GLN A 4 11.74 -75.98 -13.05
N GLN A 5 11.93 -75.07 -14.03
CA GLN A 5 12.36 -73.66 -13.94
C GLN A 5 12.29 -73.02 -15.35
N ASP A 6 11.68 -71.84 -15.53
CA ASP A 6 12.23 -70.47 -15.38
C ASP A 6 12.72 -69.87 -16.73
N THR A 7 11.84 -69.11 -17.39
CA THR A 7 12.23 -68.11 -18.38
C THR A 7 11.53 -66.79 -18.05
N LYS A 8 12.32 -65.91 -17.45
CA LYS A 8 11.99 -64.57 -16.99
C LYS A 8 11.72 -63.63 -18.17
N MET A 9 10.46 -63.47 -18.60
CA MET A 9 10.04 -62.36 -19.45
C MET A 9 9.79 -61.12 -18.58
N LYS A 10 10.65 -60.10 -18.72
CA LYS A 10 10.44 -58.76 -18.15
C LYS A 10 9.20 -58.13 -18.82
N LYS A 11 8.07 -58.18 -18.11
CA LYS A 11 6.82 -57.54 -18.47
C LYS A 11 6.96 -56.02 -18.36
N THR A 12 7.04 -55.37 -19.52
CA THR A 12 7.00 -53.92 -19.69
C THR A 12 5.74 -53.36 -19.02
N ARG A 13 5.92 -52.65 -17.91
CA ARG A 13 4.85 -51.87 -17.28
C ARG A 13 4.83 -50.50 -17.94
N THR A 14 3.98 -50.34 -18.95
CA THR A 14 3.59 -49.04 -19.48
C THR A 14 2.69 -48.37 -18.44
N LEU A 15 3.27 -47.53 -17.58
CA LEU A 15 2.53 -46.65 -16.68
C LEU A 15 2.23 -45.36 -17.45
N ALA A 16 0.93 -45.11 -17.66
CA ALA A 16 0.42 -43.86 -18.21
C ALA A 16 0.86 -42.69 -17.31
N LEU A 17 1.66 -41.78 -17.85
CA LEU A 17 1.96 -40.50 -17.22
C LEU A 17 0.70 -39.63 -17.32
N ALA A 18 -0.02 -39.48 -16.22
CA ALA A 18 -1.03 -38.44 -16.08
C ALA A 18 -0.32 -37.08 -16.01
N THR A 19 -0.34 -36.32 -17.10
CA THR A 19 0.06 -34.91 -17.12
C THR A 19 -1.00 -34.11 -16.37
N LEU A 20 -0.82 -33.94 -15.06
CA LEU A 20 -1.48 -32.86 -14.32
C LEU A 20 -0.95 -31.54 -14.88
N ALA A 21 -1.77 -30.83 -15.65
CA ALA A 21 -1.53 -29.43 -15.97
C ALA A 21 -1.57 -28.63 -14.66
N LEU A 22 -0.40 -28.29 -14.11
CA LEU A 22 -0.30 -27.23 -13.13
C LEU A 22 -0.72 -25.93 -13.82
N VAL A 23 -1.94 -25.49 -13.58
CA VAL A 23 -2.34 -24.11 -13.87
C VAL A 23 -1.62 -23.24 -12.83
N PRO A 24 -0.67 -22.37 -13.22
CA PRO A 24 -0.13 -21.42 -12.26
C PRO A 24 -1.25 -20.46 -11.89
N ASN A 25 -1.70 -20.51 -10.63
CA ASN A 25 -2.48 -19.43 -10.04
C ASN A 25 -1.59 -18.17 -10.06
N LEU A 26 -1.73 -17.35 -11.09
CA LEU A 26 -1.20 -15.98 -11.12
C LEU A 26 -2.01 -15.15 -10.14
N THR A 27 -1.69 -15.25 -8.85
CA THR A 27 -2.08 -14.24 -7.87
C THR A 27 -1.31 -12.97 -8.19
N VAL A 28 -1.94 -12.04 -8.90
CA VAL A 28 -1.45 -10.66 -9.03
C VAL A 28 -1.73 -9.94 -7.70
N ALA A 29 -0.89 -10.21 -6.70
CA ALA A 29 -0.76 -9.33 -5.54
C ALA A 29 0.27 -8.26 -5.92
N GLY A 30 -0.15 -7.00 -6.08
CA GLY A 30 0.80 -5.89 -6.33
C GLY A 30 0.37 -4.80 -7.33
N ILE A 31 -0.84 -4.84 -7.88
CA ILE A 31 -1.32 -3.79 -8.81
C ILE A 31 -1.96 -2.56 -8.13
N LEU A 32 -2.05 -2.54 -6.79
CA LEU A 32 -2.62 -1.42 -6.02
C LEU A 32 -1.61 -0.77 -5.07
N ASP A 33 -0.34 -1.20 -5.09
CA ASP A 33 0.71 -0.70 -4.21
C ASP A 33 1.64 0.25 -4.98
N ASP A 34 1.64 1.52 -4.58
CA ASP A 34 2.50 2.56 -5.15
C ASP A 34 3.92 2.56 -4.54
N LEU A 35 4.27 1.58 -3.70
CA LEU A 35 5.62 1.44 -3.15
C LEU A 35 6.74 1.46 -4.22
N PRO A 36 6.62 0.81 -5.39
CA PRO A 36 7.66 0.86 -6.43
C PRO A 36 7.92 2.28 -6.97
N ASP A 37 6.93 3.18 -6.94
CA ASP A 37 7.09 4.58 -7.37
C ASP A 37 8.05 5.37 -6.47
N LEU A 38 8.36 4.88 -5.26
CA LEU A 38 9.37 5.52 -4.39
C LEU A 38 10.81 5.30 -4.83
N GLN A 39 11.07 4.37 -5.75
CA GLN A 39 12.44 4.10 -6.19
C GLN A 39 13.05 5.35 -6.83
N GLY A 40 14.21 5.78 -6.31
CA GLY A 40 14.92 6.96 -6.79
C GLY A 40 14.37 8.30 -6.26
N LYS A 41 13.29 8.32 -5.48
CA LYS A 41 12.78 9.55 -4.85
C LYS A 41 13.48 9.83 -3.53
N THR A 42 13.62 11.12 -3.20
CA THR A 42 14.12 11.56 -1.90
C THR A 42 12.97 11.69 -0.92
N ILE A 43 13.04 10.99 0.21
CA ILE A 43 12.07 11.13 1.31
C ILE A 43 12.38 12.41 2.08
N VAL A 44 11.44 13.36 2.09
CA VAL A 44 11.56 14.62 2.84
C VAL A 44 10.82 14.56 4.18
N TYR A 45 9.89 13.62 4.34
CA TYR A 45 9.23 13.32 5.59
C TYR A 45 8.85 11.84 5.65
N ALA A 46 9.02 11.20 6.80
CA ALA A 46 8.48 9.88 7.10
C ALA A 46 8.00 9.85 8.54
N GLY A 47 6.75 9.48 8.78
CA GLY A 47 6.19 9.50 10.12
C GLY A 47 4.69 9.30 10.16
N ASN A 48 4.08 9.68 11.29
CA ASN A 48 2.63 9.64 11.42
C ASN A 48 2.01 10.97 10.99
N PHE A 49 0.84 10.86 10.40
CA PHE A 49 -0.09 11.94 10.15
C PHE A 49 -1.34 11.70 10.98
N ASP A 50 -1.79 12.75 11.64
CA ASP A 50 -3.07 12.76 12.35
C ASP A 50 -4.11 13.49 11.49
N GLN A 51 -5.33 12.95 11.45
CA GLN A 51 -6.45 13.65 10.85
C GLN A 51 -6.82 14.83 11.77
N VAL A 52 -7.03 15.99 11.16
CA VAL A 52 -7.42 17.21 11.86
C VAL A 52 -8.92 17.43 11.64
N PRO A 53 -9.77 16.97 12.57
CA PRO A 53 -11.21 17.19 12.46
C PRO A 53 -11.54 18.69 12.58
N CYS A 54 -12.68 19.11 12.04
CA CYS A 54 -13.15 20.46 12.27
C CYS A 54 -13.39 20.66 13.78
N PRO A 55 -12.79 21.68 14.42
CA PRO A 55 -13.02 21.97 15.82
C PRO A 55 -14.48 22.39 16.03
N ILE A 56 -15.20 21.62 16.84
CA ILE A 56 -16.60 21.89 17.18
C ILE A 56 -16.67 23.13 18.07
N GLY A 57 -17.47 24.13 17.69
CA GLY A 57 -17.80 25.27 18.55
C GLY A 57 -16.79 26.42 18.57
N GLY A 58 -16.23 26.81 17.41
CA GLY A 58 -15.20 27.85 17.32
C GLY A 58 -15.41 28.90 16.22
N LYS A 59 -14.30 29.55 15.85
CA LYS A 59 -14.20 30.57 14.78
C LYS A 59 -14.14 29.99 13.36
N TYR A 60 -14.19 28.67 13.24
CA TYR A 60 -13.97 27.95 12.00
C TYR A 60 -15.31 27.52 11.41
N ASP A 61 -15.49 27.77 10.12
CA ASP A 61 -16.66 27.30 9.39
C ASP A 61 -16.45 25.83 8.98
N CYS A 62 -17.16 24.93 9.67
CA CYS A 62 -17.05 23.51 9.38
C CYS A 62 -17.65 23.10 8.03
N LEU A 63 -18.49 23.95 7.41
CA LEU A 63 -19.03 23.67 6.07
C LEU A 63 -17.97 23.81 4.98
N SER A 64 -16.97 24.67 5.21
CA SER A 64 -15.82 24.87 4.33
C SER A 64 -14.55 24.16 4.81
N TRP A 65 -14.65 23.36 5.89
CA TRP A 65 -13.49 22.64 6.41
C TRP A 65 -13.02 21.56 5.43
N PRO A 66 -11.72 21.52 5.10
CA PRO A 66 -11.19 20.50 4.22
C PRO A 66 -11.40 19.10 4.82
N MET A 67 -12.14 18.25 4.09
CA MET A 67 -12.18 16.82 4.40
C MET A 67 -10.77 16.24 4.31
N ASP A 68 -10.43 15.36 5.24
CA ASP A 68 -9.12 14.69 5.31
C ASP A 68 -7.92 15.62 5.43
N LEU A 69 -8.07 16.75 6.13
CA LEU A 69 -6.92 17.55 6.54
C LEU A 69 -6.01 16.71 7.43
N LEU A 70 -4.75 16.56 7.04
CA LEU A 70 -3.73 15.82 7.77
C LEU A 70 -2.70 16.77 8.35
N LYS A 71 -2.20 16.45 9.54
CA LYS A 71 -1.09 17.13 10.19
C LYS A 71 0.01 16.15 10.55
N THR A 72 1.25 16.51 10.24
CA THR A 72 2.42 15.75 10.70
C THR A 72 2.56 15.82 12.21
N THR A 73 2.84 14.69 12.84
CA THR A 73 2.90 14.58 14.31
C THR A 73 4.27 14.87 14.92
N ARG A 74 5.34 14.75 14.14
CA ARG A 74 6.73 14.91 14.61
C ARG A 74 7.54 15.75 13.63
N GLY A 75 8.52 16.48 14.14
CA GLY A 75 9.39 17.31 13.32
C GLY A 75 8.73 18.62 12.92
N ARG A 76 8.86 19.02 11.65
CA ARG A 76 8.25 20.25 11.13
C ARG A 76 6.75 20.04 10.98
N GLU A 77 5.98 20.94 11.56
CA GLU A 77 4.53 20.92 11.47
C GLU A 77 4.08 21.32 10.06
N ILE A 78 3.54 20.35 9.32
CA ILE A 78 2.98 20.52 7.97
C ILE A 78 1.54 20.03 8.01
N CYS A 79 0.63 20.86 7.48
CA CYS A 79 -0.76 20.50 7.29
C CYS A 79 -1.02 20.42 5.80
N LEU A 80 -1.67 19.35 5.38
CA LEU A 80 -1.89 19.08 3.98
C LEU A 80 -3.20 18.35 3.77
N LYS A 81 -3.76 18.50 2.58
CA LYS A 81 -4.95 17.79 2.13
C LYS A 81 -4.58 16.92 0.93
N PRO A 82 -4.73 15.60 1.01
CA PRO A 82 -4.58 14.73 -0.16
C PRO A 82 -5.53 15.15 -1.30
N THR A 83 -5.07 15.09 -2.55
CA THR A 83 -5.92 15.41 -3.70
C THR A 83 -6.68 14.21 -4.25
N SER A 84 -6.20 12.99 -3.98
CA SER A 84 -6.94 11.75 -4.23
C SER A 84 -7.75 11.34 -3.00
N TYR A 85 -8.76 10.47 -3.20
CA TYR A 85 -9.51 9.85 -2.11
C TYR A 85 -8.63 8.88 -1.32
N THR A 86 -7.78 9.43 -0.47
CA THR A 86 -6.94 8.70 0.48
C THR A 86 -7.21 9.29 1.85
N SER A 87 -8.07 8.62 2.61
CA SER A 87 -8.41 9.04 3.97
C SER A 87 -7.55 8.28 4.97
N CYS A 88 -7.07 8.99 5.97
CA CYS A 88 -6.67 8.36 7.22
C CYS A 88 -7.88 8.37 8.15
N SER A 89 -8.06 7.35 8.99
CA SER A 89 -9.07 7.40 10.06
C SER A 89 -8.62 8.43 11.11
N TYR A 90 -8.11 8.01 12.27
CA TYR A 90 -7.59 8.97 13.25
C TYR A 90 -6.13 9.33 12.98
N SER A 91 -5.30 8.33 12.70
CA SER A 91 -3.89 8.50 12.40
C SER A 91 -3.38 7.41 11.45
N CYS A 92 -2.41 7.76 10.62
CA CYS A 92 -1.82 6.87 9.63
C CYS A 92 -0.31 7.10 9.55
N LYS A 93 0.39 6.09 9.04
CA LYS A 93 1.80 6.23 8.68
C LYS A 93 1.89 6.63 7.22
N GLY A 94 2.87 7.43 6.90
CA GLY A 94 3.14 7.79 5.52
C GLY A 94 4.46 8.50 5.38
N LEU A 95 4.67 8.95 4.15
CA LEU A 95 5.87 9.65 3.75
C LEU A 95 5.56 10.69 2.68
N ILE A 96 6.37 11.73 2.64
CA ILE A 96 6.39 12.71 1.56
C ILE A 96 7.72 12.48 0.83
N ALA A 97 7.64 12.24 -0.47
CA ALA A 97 8.81 12.04 -1.30
C ALA A 97 8.79 12.97 -2.51
N VAL A 98 9.98 13.36 -2.97
CA VAL A 98 10.20 14.25 -4.09
C VAL A 98 11.07 13.54 -5.11
N GLY A 99 10.63 13.49 -6.37
CA GLY A 99 11.41 12.95 -7.48
C GLY A 99 12.20 14.03 -8.22
N ASP A 100 12.79 13.64 -9.35
CA ASP A 100 13.54 14.55 -10.23
C ASP A 100 12.66 15.65 -10.85
N ASP A 101 11.35 15.40 -10.93
CA ASP A 101 10.32 16.37 -11.33
C ASP A 101 10.17 17.52 -10.32
N LYS A 102 10.76 17.40 -9.13
CA LYS A 102 10.67 18.34 -8.00
C LYS A 102 9.24 18.52 -7.48
N ILE A 103 8.34 17.59 -7.80
CA ILE A 103 6.96 17.60 -7.32
C ILE A 103 6.88 16.69 -6.09
N PRO A 104 6.41 17.20 -4.93
CA PRO A 104 6.23 16.36 -3.76
C PRO A 104 4.95 15.54 -3.89
N TYR A 105 5.05 14.26 -3.53
CA TYR A 105 3.91 13.34 -3.44
C TYR A 105 3.78 12.81 -2.03
N LEU A 106 2.53 12.63 -1.59
CA LEU A 106 2.17 11.98 -0.36
C LEU A 106 1.95 10.49 -0.62
N TYR A 107 2.46 9.65 0.27
CA TYR A 107 2.26 8.21 0.24
C TYR A 107 1.75 7.80 1.62
N LEU A 108 0.54 7.26 1.67
CA LEU A 108 -0.11 6.83 2.91
C LEU A 108 -0.21 5.31 2.93
N LEU A 109 0.12 4.70 4.08
CA LEU A 109 -0.07 3.28 4.30
C LEU A 109 -1.53 3.01 4.64
N ASP A 110 -2.21 2.24 3.80
CA ASP A 110 -3.54 1.72 4.07
C ASP A 110 -3.44 0.59 5.10
N ARG A 111 -4.11 0.74 6.26
CA ARG A 111 -4.06 -0.28 7.32
C ARG A 111 -4.81 -1.56 6.96
N ILE A 112 -5.77 -1.51 6.03
CA ILE A 112 -6.61 -2.66 5.68
C ILE A 112 -5.97 -3.46 4.55
N GLY A 113 -5.45 -2.79 3.53
CA GLY A 113 -4.79 -3.44 2.39
C GLY A 113 -3.31 -3.73 2.59
N ASN A 114 -2.64 -3.07 3.55
CA ASN A 114 -1.18 -2.95 3.61
C ASN A 114 -0.53 -2.33 2.36
N ASP A 115 -1.33 -1.79 1.45
CA ASP A 115 -0.87 -1.11 0.25
C ASP A 115 -0.46 0.33 0.57
N ILE A 116 0.52 0.85 -0.19
CA ILE A 116 0.83 2.27 -0.17
C ILE A 116 0.03 2.97 -1.26
N LYS A 117 -0.65 4.05 -0.89
CA LYS A 117 -1.42 4.89 -1.81
C LYS A 117 -0.74 6.23 -2.02
N LYS A 118 -0.42 6.53 -3.26
CA LYS A 118 0.12 7.83 -3.70
C LYS A 118 -1.00 8.84 -3.88
N SER A 119 -0.71 10.07 -3.50
CA SER A 119 -1.57 11.23 -3.68
C SER A 119 -0.72 12.47 -3.96
N GLY A 120 -1.25 13.37 -4.78
CA GLY A 120 -0.84 14.77 -4.67
C GLY A 120 -1.36 15.35 -3.36
N PHE A 121 -0.95 16.56 -3.01
CA PHE A 121 -1.53 17.24 -1.86
C PHE A 121 -1.45 18.75 -2.02
N GLU A 122 -2.38 19.41 -1.36
CA GLU A 122 -2.38 20.86 -1.15
C GLU A 122 -1.83 21.16 0.23
N VAL A 123 -0.96 22.15 0.35
CA VAL A 123 -0.43 22.59 1.65
C VAL A 123 -1.38 23.61 2.26
N TYR A 124 -1.71 23.42 3.53
CA TYR A 124 -2.56 24.30 4.32
C TYR A 124 -1.75 24.92 5.46
N LYS A 125 -2.20 26.09 5.91
CA LYS A 125 -1.72 26.65 7.17
C LYS A 125 -2.20 25.75 8.30
N CYS A 126 -1.28 25.25 9.12
CA CYS A 126 -1.67 24.56 10.34
C CYS A 126 -2.37 25.52 11.28
N LEU A 127 -3.56 25.11 11.71
CA LEU A 127 -4.38 25.89 12.61
C LEU A 127 -3.95 25.60 14.05
N SER A 128 -3.80 26.66 14.84
CA SER A 128 -3.76 26.50 16.30
C SER A 128 -5.17 26.20 16.75
N LEU A 129 -5.40 24.98 17.22
CA LEU A 129 -6.67 24.55 17.77
C LEU A 129 -6.78 24.87 19.28
N TYR A 130 -5.76 25.53 19.83
CA TYR A 130 -5.65 25.98 21.22
C TYR A 130 -5.09 27.41 21.27
#